data_AF-A0A413WKT5-F1
#
_entry.id   AF-A0A413WKT5-F1
#
_cell.length_a   1.000
_cell.length_b   1.000
_cell.length_c   1.000
_cell.angle_alpha   90.00
_cell.angle_beta   90.00
_cell.angle_gamma   90.00
#
_symmetry.space_group_name_H-M   'P 1'
#
loop_
_entity.id
_entity.type
_entity.pdbx_description
1 polymer ?
#
loop_
_entity_poly.entity_id
_entity_poly.type
_entity_poly.pdbx_seq_one_letter_code
_entity_poly.pdbx_strand_id
1 'polypeptide(L)'
;MELSKKSRDFLDDLAVYLMSSGKSEDEVKEVVEELKDHLEEAERAGKGVDEVVGQSPKDYMQHLGSEMTFDVKGFVKIVAMIIPNVFAYIIIANFIQGEMTFSTVQLIGFPLIAVLFLLAASQAFRHMSVRSKESNFKNGATYITLAALPMTLFLGLMILDIFVETPTIVFGPTGQLVLFGLAVVTLLTVSVWTKTWINLIIPLLLFGPQYAFAQTSLPLEQQLIFSMLILFVGMGVFLFVWWKKNQQGQA
;
A
#
# COMPACT_ATOMS: atom_id res chain seq x y z
N MET A 1 -19.12 -22.50 -17.77
CA MET A 1 -19.87 -21.29 -18.18
C MET A 1 -19.22 -20.14 -17.44
N GLU A 2 -19.08 -18.96 -18.04
CA GLU A 2 -18.68 -17.80 -17.25
C GLU A 2 -19.86 -17.33 -16.41
N LEU A 3 -19.63 -17.05 -15.12
CA LEU A 3 -20.63 -16.49 -14.21
C LEU A 3 -21.26 -15.20 -14.75
N SER A 4 -22.43 -14.82 -14.26
CA SER A 4 -22.98 -13.49 -14.52
C SER A 4 -22.09 -12.39 -13.94
N LYS A 5 -22.21 -11.17 -14.48
CA LYS A 5 -21.50 -10.00 -13.93
C LYS A 5 -21.86 -9.76 -12.46
N LYS A 6 -23.13 -9.99 -12.07
CA LYS A 6 -23.60 -9.80 -10.69
C LYS A 6 -22.91 -10.78 -9.74
N SER A 7 -22.78 -12.05 -10.12
CA SER A 7 -22.09 -13.07 -9.32
C SER A 7 -20.60 -12.82 -9.20
N ARG A 8 -19.92 -12.44 -10.29
CA ARG A 8 -18.50 -12.06 -10.24
C ARG A 8 -18.27 -10.84 -9.34
N ASP A 9 -19.07 -9.79 -9.52
CA ASP A 9 -18.98 -8.57 -8.73
C ASP A 9 -19.15 -8.87 -7.23
N PHE A 10 -20.09 -9.76 -6.88
CA PHE A 10 -20.31 -10.18 -5.51
C PHE A 10 -19.12 -10.97 -4.93
N LEU A 11 -18.54 -11.90 -5.69
CA LEU A 11 -17.35 -12.65 -5.25
C LEU A 11 -16.14 -11.73 -5.04
N ASP A 12 -15.95 -10.75 -5.93
CA ASP A 12 -14.90 -9.73 -5.79
C ASP A 12 -15.11 -8.88 -4.52
N ASP A 13 -16.34 -8.42 -4.29
CA ASP A 13 -16.70 -7.65 -3.10
C ASP A 13 -16.53 -8.46 -1.82
N LEU A 14 -16.90 -9.76 -1.83
CA LEU A 14 -16.68 -10.69 -0.72
C LEU A 14 -15.19 -10.86 -0.42
N ALA A 15 -14.37 -11.10 -1.44
CA ALA A 15 -12.92 -11.25 -1.27
C ALA A 15 -12.30 -9.99 -0.66
N VAL A 16 -12.64 -8.81 -1.19
CA VAL A 16 -12.18 -7.52 -0.66
C VAL A 16 -12.68 -7.32 0.77
N TYR A 17 -13.94 -7.62 1.07
CA TYR A 17 -14.49 -7.49 2.42
C TYR A 17 -13.74 -8.34 3.44
N LEU A 18 -13.51 -9.62 3.13
CA LEU A 18 -12.86 -10.55 4.05
C LEU A 18 -11.38 -10.19 4.24
N MET A 19 -10.63 -9.95 3.16
CA MET A 19 -9.22 -9.52 3.24
C MET A 19 -9.07 -8.23 4.05
N SER A 20 -9.93 -7.23 3.79
CA SER A 20 -9.93 -5.95 4.51
C SER A 20 -10.53 -6.03 5.93
N SER A 21 -11.13 -7.16 6.29
CA SER A 21 -11.48 -7.53 7.66
C SER A 21 -10.37 -8.32 8.36
N GLY A 22 -9.22 -8.49 7.71
CA GLY A 22 -8.03 -9.17 8.23
C GLY A 22 -8.15 -10.70 8.23
N LYS A 23 -8.94 -11.28 7.33
CA LYS A 23 -8.99 -12.73 7.15
C LYS A 23 -7.79 -13.22 6.35
N SER A 24 -7.42 -14.49 6.53
CA SER A 24 -6.30 -15.11 5.82
C SER A 24 -6.56 -15.16 4.32
N GLU A 25 -5.57 -14.80 3.51
CA GLU A 25 -5.70 -14.83 2.03
C GLU A 25 -6.05 -16.23 1.50
N ASP A 26 -5.44 -17.27 2.09
CA ASP A 26 -5.69 -18.66 1.69
C ASP A 26 -7.14 -19.08 2.02
N GLU A 27 -7.63 -18.76 3.22
CA GLU A 27 -9.00 -19.06 3.66
C GLU A 27 -10.03 -18.27 2.86
N VAL A 28 -9.75 -16.99 2.56
CA VAL A 28 -10.62 -16.17 1.70
C VAL A 28 -10.72 -16.79 0.31
N LYS A 29 -9.59 -17.24 -0.25
CA LYS A 29 -9.57 -17.85 -1.58
C LYS A 29 -10.39 -19.14 -1.61
N GLU A 30 -10.24 -20.00 -0.60
CA GLU A 30 -11.01 -21.24 -0.48
C GLU A 30 -12.52 -20.96 -0.44
N VAL A 31 -12.96 -20.04 0.42
CA VAL A 31 -14.38 -19.67 0.55
C VAL A 31 -14.94 -19.05 -0.73
N VAL A 32 -14.15 -18.21 -1.41
CA VAL A 32 -14.55 -17.59 -2.68
C VAL A 32 -14.64 -18.62 -3.81
N GLU A 33 -13.72 -19.59 -3.87
CA GLU A 33 -13.73 -20.68 -4.85
C GLU A 33 -14.91 -21.63 -4.63
N GLU A 34 -15.21 -22.01 -3.38
CA GLU A 34 -16.38 -22.83 -3.03
C GLU A 34 -17.69 -22.13 -3.41
N LEU A 35 -17.82 -20.85 -3.05
CA LEU A 35 -19.03 -20.08 -3.36
C LEU A 35 -19.20 -19.85 -4.86
N LYS A 36 -18.09 -19.73 -5.59
CA LYS A 36 -18.11 -19.64 -7.06
C LYS A 36 -18.74 -20.88 -7.68
N ASP A 37 -18.36 -22.08 -7.23
CA ASP A 37 -18.92 -23.34 -7.74
C ASP A 37 -20.43 -23.42 -7.48
N HIS A 38 -20.88 -23.03 -6.28
CA HIS A 38 -22.32 -22.96 -5.96
C HIS A 38 -23.09 -21.94 -6.82
N LEU A 39 -22.49 -20.79 -7.11
CA LEU A 39 -23.10 -19.79 -7.99
C LEU A 39 -23.18 -20.29 -9.44
N GLU A 40 -22.18 -21.03 -9.93
CA GLU A 40 -22.23 -21.62 -11.26
C GLU A 40 -23.35 -22.66 -11.39
N GLU A 41 -23.55 -23.50 -10.38
CA GLU A 41 -24.64 -24.48 -10.35
C GLU A 41 -26.02 -23.81 -10.30
N ALA A 42 -26.16 -22.78 -9.46
CA ALA A 42 -27.40 -22.04 -9.30
C ALA A 42 -27.79 -21.26 -10.56
N GLU A 43 -26.83 -20.60 -11.22
CA GLU A 43 -27.07 -19.88 -12.47
C GLU A 43 -27.46 -20.83 -13.60
N ARG A 44 -26.88 -22.04 -13.67
CA ARG A 44 -27.31 -23.09 -14.61
C ARG A 44 -28.76 -23.53 -14.36
N ALA A 45 -29.22 -23.45 -13.10
CA ALA A 45 -30.60 -23.70 -12.71
C ALA A 45 -31.53 -22.48 -12.87
N GLY A 46 -31.02 -21.35 -13.39
CA GLY A 46 -31.78 -20.11 -13.59
C GLY A 46 -31.99 -19.28 -12.32
N LYS A 47 -31.27 -19.59 -11.24
CA LYS A 47 -31.34 -18.87 -9.96
C LYS A 47 -30.30 -17.77 -9.88
N GLY A 48 -30.62 -16.67 -9.18
CA GLY A 48 -29.70 -15.56 -8.96
C GLY A 48 -28.87 -15.66 -7.69
N VAL A 49 -27.88 -14.76 -7.53
CA VAL A 49 -27.03 -14.63 -6.32
C VAL A 49 -27.84 -14.64 -5.04
N ASP A 50 -28.92 -13.83 -4.98
CA ASP A 50 -29.73 -13.65 -3.77
C ASP A 50 -30.41 -14.95 -3.32
N GLU A 51 -30.67 -15.88 -4.25
CA GLU A 51 -31.24 -17.20 -3.95
C GLU A 51 -30.18 -18.19 -3.44
N VAL A 52 -28.91 -18.00 -3.78
CA VAL A 52 -27.79 -18.83 -3.30
C VAL A 52 -27.37 -18.41 -1.90
N VAL A 53 -27.23 -17.10 -1.67
CA VAL A 53 -26.81 -16.59 -0.37
C VAL A 53 -27.96 -16.55 0.65
N GLY A 54 -29.21 -16.56 0.19
CA GLY A 54 -30.42 -16.61 1.04
C GLY A 54 -30.70 -15.34 1.85
N GLN A 55 -29.85 -14.32 1.72
CA GLN A 55 -29.93 -13.03 2.40
C GLN A 55 -29.36 -11.93 1.49
N SER A 56 -29.32 -10.67 1.96
CA SER A 56 -28.66 -9.64 1.16
C SER A 56 -27.15 -9.95 1.04
N PRO A 57 -26.50 -9.67 -0.12
CA PRO A 57 -25.06 -9.87 -0.28
C PRO A 57 -24.22 -9.24 0.83
N LYS A 58 -24.66 -8.07 1.34
CA LYS A 58 -24.04 -7.39 2.47
C LYS A 58 -24.13 -8.20 3.76
N ASP A 59 -25.32 -8.69 4.09
CA ASP A 59 -25.53 -9.43 5.34
C ASP A 59 -24.75 -10.76 5.30
N TYR A 60 -24.67 -11.39 4.12
CA TYR A 60 -23.83 -12.55 3.89
C TYR A 60 -22.36 -12.28 4.19
N MET A 61 -21.77 -11.23 3.60
CA MET A 61 -20.39 -10.85 3.86
C MET A 61 -20.13 -10.61 5.35
N GLN A 62 -21.03 -9.92 6.03
CA GLN A 62 -20.90 -9.60 7.46
C GLN A 62 -21.00 -10.84 8.34
N HIS A 63 -21.96 -11.73 8.05
CA HIS A 63 -22.15 -12.96 8.80
C HIS A 63 -20.94 -13.89 8.65
N LEU A 64 -20.55 -14.20 7.41
CA LEU A 64 -19.39 -15.05 7.12
C LEU A 64 -18.11 -14.47 7.70
N GLY A 65 -17.87 -13.17 7.53
CA GLY A 65 -16.72 -12.50 8.11
C GLY A 65 -16.70 -12.49 9.65
N SER A 66 -17.83 -12.69 10.32
CA SER A 66 -17.88 -12.81 11.78
C SER A 66 -17.51 -14.21 12.28
N GLU A 67 -17.64 -15.24 11.44
CA GLU A 67 -17.33 -16.63 11.77
C GLU A 67 -15.85 -16.97 11.54
N MET A 68 -15.21 -16.32 10.56
CA MET A 68 -13.80 -16.52 10.27
C MET A 68 -12.88 -15.87 11.32
N THR A 69 -11.69 -16.43 11.54
CA THR A 69 -10.72 -15.88 12.49
C THR A 69 -9.89 -14.73 11.90
N PHE A 70 -9.34 -13.86 12.73
CA PHE A 70 -8.42 -12.80 12.27
C PHE A 70 -7.01 -13.37 12.09
N ASP A 71 -6.39 -13.10 10.94
CA ASP A 71 -5.02 -13.54 10.64
C ASP A 71 -3.98 -12.58 11.25
N VAL A 72 -3.72 -12.78 12.55
CA VAL A 72 -2.70 -12.02 13.29
C VAL A 72 -1.32 -12.18 12.65
N LYS A 73 -1.00 -13.37 12.15
CA LYS A 73 0.32 -13.67 11.57
C LYS A 73 0.52 -12.92 10.25
N GLY A 74 -0.48 -12.93 9.38
CA GLY A 74 -0.49 -12.13 8.15
C GLY A 74 -0.37 -10.65 8.43
N PHE A 75 -1.14 -10.13 9.41
CA PHE A 75 -1.06 -8.73 9.81
C PHE A 75 0.34 -8.33 10.30
N VAL A 76 0.93 -9.11 11.21
CA VAL A 76 2.29 -8.86 11.73
C VAL A 76 3.32 -8.93 10.60
N LYS A 77 3.17 -9.87 9.66
CA LYS A 77 4.05 -9.98 8.48
C LYS A 77 4.00 -8.70 7.62
N ILE A 78 2.81 -8.16 7.37
CA ILE A 78 2.64 -6.90 6.62
C ILE A 78 3.30 -5.74 7.36
N VAL A 79 3.06 -5.60 8.67
CA VAL A 79 3.67 -4.55 9.49
C VAL A 79 5.20 -4.65 9.51
N ALA A 80 5.72 -5.87 9.67
CA ALA A 80 7.16 -6.15 9.66
C ALA A 80 7.82 -5.91 8.30
N MET A 81 7.07 -5.94 7.20
CA MET A 81 7.57 -5.54 5.88
C MET A 81 7.59 -4.02 5.72
N ILE A 82 6.52 -3.35 6.13
CA ILE A 82 6.32 -1.91 5.85
C ILE A 82 7.21 -1.04 6.72
N ILE A 83 7.32 -1.31 8.03
CA ILE A 83 8.06 -0.45 8.95
C ILE A 83 9.54 -0.32 8.54
N PRO A 84 10.30 -1.41 8.31
CA PRO A 84 11.69 -1.29 7.85
C PRO A 84 11.81 -0.59 6.51
N ASN A 85 10.83 -0.77 5.62
CA ASN A 85 10.82 -0.13 4.32
C ASN A 85 10.67 1.39 4.44
N VAL A 86 9.74 1.87 5.28
CA VAL A 86 9.59 3.31 5.58
C VAL A 86 10.91 3.90 6.09
N PHE A 87 11.57 3.23 7.05
CA PHE A 87 12.86 3.68 7.54
C PHE A 87 13.95 3.65 6.48
N ALA A 88 13.97 2.65 5.60
CA ALA A 88 14.96 2.59 4.52
C ALA A 88 14.88 3.81 3.60
N TYR A 89 13.68 4.28 3.25
CA TYR A 89 13.50 5.50 2.46
C TYR A 89 14.04 6.74 3.17
N ILE A 90 13.73 6.89 4.46
CA ILE A 90 14.18 8.04 5.26
C ILE A 90 15.70 8.02 5.44
N ILE A 91 16.29 6.86 5.73
CA ILE A 91 17.74 6.70 5.87
C ILE A 91 18.45 7.09 4.57
N ILE A 92 17.94 6.67 3.41
CA ILE A 92 18.51 7.03 2.11
C ILE A 92 18.40 8.55 1.88
N ALA A 93 17.25 9.15 2.18
CA ALA A 93 17.06 10.60 2.06
C ALA A 93 18.07 11.37 2.92
N ASN A 94 18.15 11.02 4.19
CA ASN A 94 19.04 11.65 5.19
C ASN A 94 20.52 11.46 4.83
N PHE A 95 20.89 10.29 4.33
CA PHE A 95 22.25 10.01 3.86
C PHE A 95 22.66 10.94 2.70
N ILE A 96 21.76 11.16 1.74
CA ILE A 96 22.01 12.04 0.58
C ILE A 96 22.10 13.51 1.01
N GLN A 97 21.33 13.92 2.00
CA GLN A 97 21.35 15.27 2.56
C GLN A 97 22.56 15.51 3.49
N GLY A 98 23.29 14.46 3.88
CA GLY A 98 24.45 14.54 4.76
C GLY A 98 24.10 14.65 6.25
N GLU A 99 22.82 14.60 6.60
CA GLU A 99 22.32 14.74 7.97
C GLU A 99 21.64 13.46 8.43
N MET A 100 22.39 12.55 9.07
CA MET A 100 21.81 11.33 9.62
C MET A 100 21.44 11.50 11.09
N THR A 101 20.35 12.24 11.29
CA THR A 101 19.76 12.50 12.60
C THR A 101 18.35 11.95 12.66
N PHE A 102 17.97 11.41 13.82
CA PHE A 102 16.63 10.90 14.07
C PHE A 102 16.17 11.36 15.44
N SER A 103 15.04 12.06 15.50
CA SER A 103 14.43 12.39 16.79
C SER A 103 13.63 11.22 17.33
N THR A 104 13.39 11.22 18.65
CA THR A 104 12.53 10.20 19.28
C THR A 104 11.10 10.27 18.72
N VAL A 105 10.60 11.47 18.40
CA VAL A 105 9.29 11.68 17.75
C VAL A 105 9.24 10.99 16.40
N GLN A 106 10.26 11.14 15.56
CA GLN A 106 10.33 10.49 14.26
C GLN A 106 10.39 8.96 14.37
N LEU A 107 11.23 8.44 15.27
CA LEU A 107 11.41 7.00 15.47
C LEU A 107 10.12 6.27 15.89
N ILE A 108 9.25 6.93 16.67
CA ILE A 108 7.96 6.37 17.10
C ILE A 108 6.86 6.73 16.10
N GLY A 109 6.87 7.95 15.60
CA GLY A 109 5.83 8.52 14.75
C GLY A 109 5.74 7.85 13.38
N PHE A 110 6.87 7.55 12.73
CA PHE A 110 6.83 6.91 11.40
C PHE A 110 6.19 5.52 11.43
N PRO A 111 6.57 4.59 12.34
CA PRO A 111 5.85 3.33 12.53
C PRO A 111 4.36 3.52 12.85
N LEU A 112 4.04 4.46 13.74
CA LEU A 112 2.66 4.72 14.14
C LEU A 112 1.81 5.16 12.94
N ILE A 113 2.31 6.09 12.13
CA ILE A 113 1.62 6.55 10.91
C ILE A 113 1.41 5.39 9.94
N ALA A 114 2.41 4.54 9.75
CA ALA A 114 2.28 3.38 8.87
C ALA A 114 1.17 2.42 9.33
N VAL A 115 1.10 2.12 10.63
CA VAL A 115 0.05 1.27 11.21
C VAL A 115 -1.33 1.94 11.10
N LEU A 116 -1.43 3.23 11.41
CA LEU A 116 -2.68 3.99 11.26
C LEU A 116 -3.17 4.01 9.82
N PHE A 117 -2.26 4.19 8.86
CA PHE A 117 -2.59 4.14 7.44
C PHE A 117 -3.09 2.75 7.01
N LEU A 118 -2.45 1.67 7.47
CA LEU A 118 -2.91 0.31 7.20
C LEU A 118 -4.33 0.07 7.73
N LEU A 119 -4.61 0.48 8.97
CA LEU A 119 -5.95 0.34 9.56
C LEU A 119 -6.99 1.18 8.81
N ALA A 120 -6.63 2.40 8.40
CA ALA A 120 -7.49 3.26 7.61
C ALA A 120 -7.77 2.68 6.21
N ALA A 121 -6.75 2.13 5.54
CA ALA A 121 -6.89 1.44 4.26
C ALA A 121 -7.82 0.22 4.40
N SER A 122 -7.60 -0.61 5.43
CA SER A 122 -8.44 -1.76 5.75
C SER A 122 -9.91 -1.36 5.92
N GLN A 123 -10.19 -0.33 6.74
CA GLN A 123 -11.56 0.15 6.93
C GLN A 123 -12.16 0.73 5.63
N ALA A 124 -11.38 1.50 4.87
CA ALA A 124 -11.81 2.07 3.60
C ALA A 124 -12.26 0.98 2.62
N PHE A 125 -11.41 -0.04 2.40
CA PHE A 125 -11.75 -1.16 1.51
C PHE A 125 -12.95 -1.96 1.99
N ARG A 126 -13.03 -2.24 3.30
CA ARG A 126 -14.18 -2.93 3.91
C ARG A 126 -15.49 -2.18 3.71
N HIS A 127 -15.48 -0.85 3.84
CA HIS A 127 -16.66 -0.04 3.60
C HIS A 127 -17.02 0.06 2.11
N MET A 128 -16.02 0.09 1.22
CA MET A 128 -16.24 0.16 -0.22
C MET A 128 -16.86 -1.13 -0.75
N SER A 129 -16.44 -2.31 -0.30
CA SER A 129 -17.00 -3.60 -0.76
C SER A 129 -18.46 -3.81 -0.33
N VAL A 130 -18.91 -3.13 0.73
CA VAL A 130 -20.29 -3.22 1.22
C VAL A 130 -21.20 -2.15 0.61
N ARG A 131 -20.64 -1.10 0.02
CA ARG A 131 -21.41 -0.03 -0.61
C ARG A 131 -21.83 -0.45 -2.02
N SER A 132 -23.07 -0.15 -2.40
CA SER A 132 -23.50 -0.34 -3.79
C SER A 132 -22.63 0.51 -4.73
N LYS A 133 -22.28 -0.05 -5.90
CA LYS A 133 -21.46 0.59 -6.95
C LYS A 133 -22.05 1.91 -7.49
N GLU A 134 -23.22 2.35 -7.02
CA GLU A 134 -23.92 3.54 -7.51
C GLU A 134 -23.37 4.87 -6.96
N SER A 135 -22.58 4.87 -5.89
CA SER A 135 -22.06 6.11 -5.29
C SER A 135 -20.60 6.41 -5.66
N ASN A 136 -20.34 6.61 -6.96
CA ASN A 136 -19.01 6.97 -7.50
C ASN A 136 -18.36 8.15 -6.76
N PHE A 137 -19.14 9.14 -6.34
CA PHE A 137 -18.64 10.29 -5.58
C PHE A 137 -18.11 9.90 -4.19
N LYS A 138 -18.80 9.03 -3.46
CA LYS A 138 -18.37 8.60 -2.12
C LYS A 138 -17.13 7.73 -2.17
N ASN A 139 -17.02 6.87 -3.18
CA ASN A 139 -15.82 6.06 -3.38
C ASN A 139 -14.64 6.93 -3.81
N GLY A 140 -14.86 7.89 -4.71
CA GLY A 140 -13.85 8.90 -5.09
C GLY A 140 -13.34 9.69 -3.88
N ALA A 141 -14.24 10.16 -3.01
CA ALA A 141 -13.86 10.85 -1.77
C ALA A 141 -13.03 9.94 -0.85
N THR A 142 -13.40 8.66 -0.68
CA THR A 142 -12.62 7.70 0.10
C THR A 142 -11.21 7.51 -0.45
N TYR A 143 -11.03 7.42 -1.77
CA TYR A 143 -9.70 7.33 -2.38
C TYR A 143 -8.86 8.60 -2.14
N ILE A 144 -9.45 9.79 -2.28
CA ILE A 144 -8.77 11.06 -2.02
C ILE A 144 -8.34 11.14 -0.55
N THR A 145 -9.23 10.81 0.38
CA THR A 145 -8.91 10.78 1.81
C THR A 145 -7.77 9.81 2.10
N LEU A 146 -7.80 8.61 1.52
CA LEU A 146 -6.76 7.61 1.73
C LEU A 146 -5.41 8.07 1.18
N ALA A 147 -5.40 8.72 0.01
CA ALA A 147 -4.18 9.27 -0.58
C ALA A 147 -3.61 10.45 0.24
N ALA A 148 -4.47 11.32 0.77
CA ALA A 148 -4.05 12.51 1.53
C ALA A 148 -3.67 12.19 2.99
N LEU A 149 -4.21 11.11 3.56
CA LEU A 149 -4.02 10.75 4.97
C LEU A 149 -2.54 10.60 5.37
N PRO A 150 -1.72 9.73 4.73
CA PRO A 150 -0.33 9.57 5.14
C PRO A 150 0.45 10.88 4.96
N MET A 151 0.21 11.62 3.87
CA MET A 151 0.87 12.91 3.63
C MET A 151 0.59 13.92 4.74
N THR A 152 -0.69 14.03 5.15
CA THR A 152 -1.11 14.94 6.22
C THR A 152 -0.55 14.52 7.57
N LEU A 153 -0.55 13.22 7.87
CA LEU A 153 -0.01 12.69 9.12
C LEU A 153 1.50 12.89 9.21
N PHE A 154 2.24 12.63 8.12
CA PHE A 154 3.69 12.87 8.08
C PHE A 154 3.99 14.36 8.23
N LEU A 155 3.26 15.24 7.53
CA LEU A 155 3.42 16.69 7.70
C LEU A 155 3.17 17.12 9.15
N GLY A 156 2.09 16.61 9.77
CA GLY A 156 1.77 16.88 11.17
C GLY A 156 2.86 16.40 12.13
N LEU A 157 3.45 15.23 11.87
CA LEU A 157 4.57 14.71 12.65
C LEU A 157 5.82 15.58 12.51
N MET A 158 6.15 16.03 11.30
CA MET A 158 7.28 16.93 11.06
C MET A 158 7.09 18.27 11.78
N ILE A 159 5.87 18.82 11.76
CA ILE A 159 5.53 20.03 12.51
C ILE A 159 5.67 19.77 14.02
N LEU A 160 5.16 18.65 14.52
CA LEU A 160 5.28 18.27 15.93
C LEU A 160 6.74 18.17 16.37
N ASP A 161 7.59 17.59 15.53
CA ASP A 161 9.02 17.42 15.77
C ASP A 161 9.77 18.76 15.91
N ILE A 162 9.30 19.81 15.23
CA ILE A 162 9.83 21.17 15.37
C ILE A 162 9.45 21.79 16.73
N PHE A 163 8.22 21.53 17.21
CA PHE A 163 7.70 22.15 18.43
C PHE A 163 8.01 21.37 19.71
N VAL A 164 8.30 20.08 19.61
CA VAL A 164 8.56 19.20 20.76
C VAL A 164 10.02 18.80 20.75
N GLU A 165 10.81 19.44 21.60
CA GLU A 165 12.21 19.04 21.83
C GLU A 165 12.26 17.62 22.38
N THR A 166 12.81 16.70 21.59
CA THR A 166 13.05 15.33 22.01
C THR A 166 14.51 14.93 21.77
N PRO A 167 15.03 13.94 22.52
CA PRO A 167 16.37 13.44 22.29
C PRO A 167 16.56 13.02 20.83
N THR A 168 17.66 13.49 20.23
CA THR A 168 18.06 13.15 18.87
C THR A 168 19.24 12.19 18.89
N ILE A 169 19.18 11.22 17.99
CA ILE A 169 20.27 10.28 17.75
C ILE A 169 21.02 10.76 16.52
N VAL A 170 22.31 11.03 16.69
CA VAL A 170 23.20 11.50 15.62
C VAL A 170 24.19 10.38 15.29
N PHE A 171 24.26 9.99 14.01
CA PHE A 171 25.19 8.97 13.55
C PHE A 171 26.46 9.60 12.97
N GLY A 172 27.62 9.17 13.46
CA GLY A 172 28.92 9.51 12.86
C GLY A 172 29.14 8.80 11.52
N PRO A 173 30.19 9.16 10.76
CA PRO A 173 30.38 8.72 9.37
C PRO A 173 30.30 7.20 9.14
N THR A 174 30.90 6.41 10.04
CA THR A 174 30.82 4.94 9.97
C THR A 174 29.39 4.44 10.18
N GLY A 175 28.67 5.00 11.15
CA GLY A 175 27.27 4.67 11.41
C GLY A 175 26.37 5.03 10.22
N GLN A 176 26.69 6.14 9.54
CA GLN A 176 25.97 6.57 8.34
C GLN A 176 26.07 5.56 7.21
N LEU A 177 27.29 5.10 6.91
CA LEU A 177 27.51 4.09 5.87
C LEU A 177 26.85 2.75 6.21
N VAL A 178 26.89 2.34 7.47
CA VAL A 178 26.26 1.10 7.93
C VAL A 178 24.74 1.17 7.79
N LEU A 179 24.11 2.25 8.25
CA LEU A 179 22.66 2.43 8.13
C LEU A 179 22.21 2.52 6.67
N PHE A 180 22.96 3.24 5.83
CA PHE A 180 22.68 3.28 4.40
C PHE A 180 22.76 1.90 3.75
N GLY A 181 23.80 1.11 4.06
CA GLY A 181 23.91 -0.27 3.60
C GLY A 181 22.73 -1.14 4.05
N LEU A 182 22.31 -1.01 5.31
CA LEU A 182 21.15 -1.73 5.86
C LEU A 182 19.84 -1.34 5.15
N ALA A 183 19.66 -0.05 4.85
CA ALA A 183 18.50 0.45 4.11
C ALA A 183 18.44 -0.15 2.71
N VAL A 184 19.56 -0.17 1.97
CA VAL A 184 19.64 -0.78 0.64
C VAL A 184 19.33 -2.28 0.69
N VAL A 185 19.93 -3.02 1.63
CA VAL A 185 19.65 -4.46 1.81
C VAL A 185 18.20 -4.71 2.16
N THR A 186 17.59 -3.85 2.98
CA THR A 186 16.16 -3.93 3.33
C THR A 186 15.30 -3.79 2.08
N LEU A 187 15.55 -2.77 1.24
CA LEU A 187 14.80 -2.57 0.00
C LEU A 187 14.96 -3.75 -0.97
N LEU A 188 16.17 -4.28 -1.12
CA LEU A 188 16.44 -5.47 -1.94
C LEU A 188 15.68 -6.70 -1.43
N THR A 189 15.73 -6.96 -0.13
CA THR A 189 15.06 -8.10 0.50
C THR A 189 13.55 -8.02 0.31
N VAL A 190 12.96 -6.87 0.59
CA VAL A 190 11.51 -6.66 0.41
C VAL A 190 11.15 -6.75 -1.08
N SER A 191 11.96 -6.20 -1.99
CA SER A 191 11.74 -6.28 -3.44
C SER A 191 11.71 -7.73 -3.96
N VAL A 192 12.65 -8.57 -3.51
CA VAL A 192 12.66 -10.01 -3.82
C VAL A 192 11.43 -10.70 -3.25
N TRP A 193 11.05 -10.37 -2.00
CA TRP A 193 9.91 -10.98 -1.34
C TRP A 193 8.58 -10.63 -2.03
N THR A 194 8.35 -9.37 -2.35
CA THR A 194 7.16 -8.91 -3.06
C THR A 194 7.17 -9.30 -4.54
N LYS A 195 8.32 -9.78 -5.05
CA LYS A 195 8.55 -10.06 -6.48
C LYS A 195 8.32 -8.80 -7.35
N THR A 196 8.54 -7.63 -6.78
CA THR A 196 8.36 -6.35 -7.48
C THR A 196 9.62 -5.49 -7.37
N TRP A 197 10.05 -4.91 -8.48
CA TRP A 197 11.18 -3.97 -8.53
C TRP A 197 10.78 -2.54 -8.11
N ILE A 198 9.50 -2.31 -7.82
CA ILE A 198 8.94 -1.00 -7.47
C ILE A 198 9.68 -0.40 -6.27
N ASN A 199 9.98 -1.21 -5.25
CA ASN A 199 10.69 -0.79 -4.05
C ASN A 199 12.14 -0.31 -4.30
N LEU A 200 12.70 -0.58 -5.48
CA LEU A 200 14.03 -0.12 -5.88
C LEU A 200 13.94 1.04 -6.88
N ILE A 201 12.98 0.96 -7.82
CA ILE A 201 12.78 1.98 -8.85
C ILE A 201 12.33 3.32 -8.24
N ILE A 202 11.40 3.30 -7.28
CA ILE A 202 10.88 4.54 -6.68
C ILE A 202 11.99 5.34 -5.97
N PRO A 203 12.79 4.78 -5.04
CA PRO A 203 13.90 5.52 -4.42
C PRO A 203 14.90 6.03 -5.44
N LEU A 204 15.22 5.25 -6.48
CA LEU A 204 16.13 5.67 -7.53
C LEU A 204 15.60 6.86 -8.32
N LEU A 205 14.30 6.87 -8.66
CA LEU A 205 13.67 8.00 -9.34
C LEU A 205 13.52 9.23 -8.43
N LEU A 206 13.31 9.01 -7.13
CA LEU A 206 13.06 10.08 -6.17
C LEU A 206 14.37 10.77 -5.75
N PHE A 207 15.42 10.00 -5.48
CA PHE A 207 16.68 10.51 -4.94
C PHE A 207 17.83 10.55 -5.96
N GLY A 208 17.82 9.66 -6.95
CA GLY A 208 18.91 9.56 -7.94
C GLY A 208 19.14 10.86 -8.73
N PRO A 209 18.09 11.49 -9.30
CA PRO A 209 18.24 12.76 -10.00
C PRO A 209 18.75 13.88 -9.09
N GLN A 210 18.22 13.97 -7.87
CA GLN A 210 18.65 15.00 -6.91
C GLN A 210 20.15 14.85 -6.58
N TYR A 211 20.58 13.62 -6.29
CA TYR A 211 21.99 13.35 -6.03
C TYR A 211 22.88 13.65 -7.25
N ALA A 212 22.45 13.29 -8.45
CA ALA A 212 23.20 13.54 -9.67
C ALA A 212 23.31 15.05 -9.99
N PHE A 213 22.21 15.79 -9.86
CA PHE A 213 22.21 17.23 -10.10
C PHE A 213 22.94 18.03 -9.03
N ALA A 214 23.00 17.53 -7.79
CA ALA A 214 23.82 18.14 -6.74
C ALA A 214 25.32 18.18 -7.08
N GLN A 215 25.78 17.31 -8.00
CA GLN A 215 27.17 17.32 -8.51
C GLN A 215 27.39 18.33 -9.66
N THR A 216 26.36 19.06 -10.05
CA THR A 216 26.40 20.04 -11.15
C THR A 216 26.39 21.47 -10.61
N SER A 217 26.75 22.43 -11.46
CA SER A 217 26.66 23.87 -11.12
C SER A 217 25.25 24.46 -11.29
N LEU A 218 24.21 23.63 -11.43
CA LEU A 218 22.84 24.11 -11.61
C LEU A 218 22.32 24.78 -10.32
N PRO A 219 21.53 25.87 -10.41
CA PRO A 219 20.83 26.43 -9.26
C PRO A 219 19.88 25.41 -8.62
N LEU A 220 19.76 25.44 -7.29
CA LEU A 220 18.92 24.49 -6.53
C LEU A 220 17.48 24.39 -7.06
N GLU A 221 16.86 25.51 -7.42
CA GLU A 221 15.51 25.55 -7.99
C GLU A 221 15.40 24.69 -9.25
N GLN A 222 16.39 24.78 -10.15
CA GLN A 222 16.40 24.00 -11.38
C GLN A 222 16.64 22.51 -11.11
N GLN A 223 17.51 22.20 -10.14
CA GLN A 223 17.76 20.81 -9.72
C GLN A 223 16.46 20.15 -9.21
N LEU A 224 15.70 20.87 -8.39
CA LEU A 224 14.43 20.39 -7.84
C LEU A 224 13.37 20.21 -8.93
N ILE A 225 13.22 21.20 -9.83
CA ILE A 225 12.27 21.13 -10.95
C ILE A 225 12.59 19.94 -11.86
N PHE A 226 13.85 19.77 -12.27
CA PHE A 226 14.24 18.66 -13.13
C PHE A 226 14.11 17.30 -12.45
N SER A 227 14.44 17.20 -11.16
CA SER A 227 14.23 15.97 -10.38
C SER A 227 12.76 15.59 -10.31
N MET A 228 11.88 16.57 -10.06
CA MET A 228 10.43 16.37 -10.05
C MET A 228 9.90 15.90 -11.41
N LEU A 229 10.35 16.53 -12.51
CA LEU A 229 9.97 16.11 -13.86
C LEU A 229 10.42 14.68 -14.16
N ILE A 230 11.65 14.31 -13.81
CA ILE A 230 12.17 12.95 -14.00
C ILE A 230 11.36 11.94 -13.18
N LEU A 231 10.99 12.28 -11.94
CA LEU A 231 10.13 11.41 -11.12
C LEU A 231 8.79 11.15 -11.81
N PHE A 232 8.06 12.20 -12.25
CA PHE A 232 6.75 12.04 -12.87
C PHE A 232 6.82 11.34 -14.23
N VAL A 233 7.75 11.75 -15.10
CA VAL A 233 7.93 11.14 -16.42
C VAL A 233 8.40 9.69 -16.26
N GLY A 234 9.36 9.43 -15.38
CA GLY A 234 9.88 8.09 -15.09
C GLY A 234 8.81 7.16 -14.55
N MET A 235 7.97 7.63 -13.62
CA MET A 235 6.82 6.87 -13.13
C MET A 235 5.79 6.62 -14.23
N GLY A 236 5.50 7.62 -15.07
CA GLY A 236 4.61 7.45 -16.22
C GLY A 236 5.08 6.38 -17.20
N VAL A 237 6.37 6.40 -17.55
CA VAL A 237 6.99 5.36 -18.39
C VAL A 237 6.94 4.00 -17.71
N PHE A 238 7.29 3.92 -16.42
CA PHE A 238 7.25 2.68 -15.66
C PHE A 238 5.85 2.06 -15.65
N LEU A 239 4.82 2.84 -15.32
CA LEU A 239 3.43 2.39 -15.31
C LEU A 239 2.96 1.97 -16.72
N PHE A 240 3.35 2.70 -17.77
CA PHE A 240 3.01 2.35 -19.14
C PHE A 240 3.63 1.01 -19.57
N VAL A 241 4.91 0.78 -19.26
CA VAL A 241 5.59 -0.50 -19.54
C VAL A 241 4.96 -1.64 -18.74
N TRP A 242 4.69 -1.41 -17.45
CA TRP A 242 4.04 -2.40 -16.59
C TRP A 242 2.64 -2.77 -17.10
N TRP A 243 1.84 -1.79 -17.49
CA TRP A 243 0.52 -1.99 -18.08
C TRP A 243 0.58 -2.80 -19.38
N LYS A 244 1.48 -2.44 -20.30
CA LYS A 244 1.66 -3.17 -21.57
C LYS A 244 2.05 -4.64 -21.35
N LYS A 245 2.95 -4.89 -20.40
CA LYS A 245 3.39 -6.26 -20.05
C LYS A 245 2.23 -7.10 -19.50
N ASN A 246 1.37 -6.51 -18.68
CA ASN A 246 0.23 -7.23 -18.11
C ASN A 246 -0.88 -7.51 -19.14
N GLN A 247 -1.04 -6.67 -20.18
CA GLN A 247 -1.96 -6.99 -21.28
C GLN A 247 -1.50 -8.18 -22.12
N GLN A 248 -0.18 -8.36 -22.28
CA GLN A 248 0.38 -9.47 -23.07
C GLN A 248 0.31 -10.83 -22.35
N GLY A 249 0.09 -10.85 -21.02
CA GLY A 249 -0.09 -12.07 -20.24
C GLY A 249 -1.55 -12.56 -20.14
N GLN A 250 -2.51 -11.82 -20.72
CA GLN A 250 -3.93 -12.17 -20.75
C GLN A 250 -4.43 -12.55 -22.16
N ALA A 251 -3.52 -12.71 -23.13
CA ALA A 251 -3.80 -13.12 -24.52
C ALA A 251 -3.28 -14.54 -24.78
#